data_AF-A0A371NWC1-F1
#
_entry.id   AF-A0A371NWC1-F1
#
_cell.length_a   1.000
_cell.length_b   1.000
_cell.length_c   1.000
_cell.angle_alpha   90.00
_cell.angle_beta   90.00
_cell.angle_gamma   90.00
#
_symmetry.space_group_name_H-M   'P 1'
#
loop_
_entity.id
_entity.type
_entity.pdbx_description
1 polymer ?
#
loop_
_entity_poly.entity_id
_entity_poly.type
_entity_poly.pdbx_seq_one_letter_code
_entity_poly.pdbx_strand_id
1 'polypeptide(L)'
;MPTFTGPYSEELTEAWQKSKSAWVHAVLEDSQISEQEYKELGVRLGECFAESGVEFTGLSDDGVGYSLGPSSMNSDDLERVADSCDESTGQRWIQVLRASMMSNPQNTPIEEVMTECLIRNGAVAPDYTAEQYLRDVPKQAFPFLDSSKEQVFWACSTSPSYTAANQ
;
A
#
# COMPACT_ATOMS: atom_id res chain seq x y z
N MET A 1 -14.38 4.65 -19.69
CA MET A 1 -13.45 4.89 -18.57
C MET A 1 -13.47 6.38 -18.28
N PRO A 2 -13.56 6.78 -17.00
CA PRO A 2 -13.43 8.18 -16.58
C PRO A 2 -12.07 8.76 -16.94
N THR A 3 -11.97 10.09 -16.92
CA THR A 3 -10.67 10.76 -16.88
C THR A 3 -10.27 10.91 -15.43
N PHE A 4 -9.33 10.07 -14.96
CA PHE A 4 -8.80 10.20 -13.61
C PHE A 4 -7.91 11.43 -13.49
N THR A 5 -7.95 12.07 -12.34
CA THR A 5 -7.15 13.27 -12.04
C THR A 5 -6.51 13.14 -10.67
N GLY A 6 -5.44 13.90 -10.44
CA GLY A 6 -4.73 13.89 -9.17
C GLY A 6 -3.55 12.91 -9.14
N PRO A 7 -2.89 12.79 -7.97
CA PRO A 7 -1.58 12.12 -7.85
C PRO A 7 -1.58 10.63 -8.22
N TYR A 8 -2.72 9.96 -8.07
CA TYR A 8 -2.90 8.52 -8.35
C TYR A 8 -3.56 8.24 -9.70
N SER A 9 -3.61 9.21 -10.61
CA SER A 9 -4.36 9.06 -11.88
C SER A 9 -3.88 7.90 -12.75
N GLU A 10 -2.58 7.55 -12.73
CA GLU A 10 -2.02 6.44 -13.48
C GLU A 10 -2.43 5.10 -12.87
N GLU A 11 -2.34 4.94 -11.55
CA GLU A 11 -2.72 3.72 -10.83
C GLU A 11 -4.23 3.49 -10.87
N LEU A 12 -5.03 4.55 -10.82
CA LEU A 12 -6.48 4.49 -11.03
C LEU A 12 -6.83 4.04 -12.45
N THR A 13 -6.09 4.55 -13.45
CA THR A 13 -6.22 4.12 -14.85
C THR A 13 -5.89 2.64 -15.00
N GLU A 14 -4.80 2.19 -14.40
CA GLU A 14 -4.38 0.79 -14.42
C GLU A 14 -5.42 -0.12 -13.76
N ALA A 15 -5.88 0.24 -12.56
CA ALA A 15 -6.89 -0.51 -11.82
C ALA A 15 -8.20 -0.60 -12.59
N TRP A 16 -8.65 0.49 -13.22
CA TRP A 16 -9.83 0.47 -14.08
C TRP A 16 -9.64 -0.47 -15.28
N GLN A 17 -8.51 -0.39 -15.98
CA GLN A 17 -8.26 -1.17 -17.18
C GLN A 17 -8.11 -2.67 -16.91
N LYS A 18 -7.45 -3.03 -15.79
CA LYS A 18 -7.13 -4.41 -15.45
C LYS A 18 -8.19 -5.10 -14.60
N SER A 19 -9.01 -4.35 -13.87
CA SER A 19 -10.11 -4.91 -13.10
C SER A 19 -11.24 -5.41 -14.01
N LYS A 20 -11.71 -6.63 -13.72
CA LYS A 20 -12.94 -7.19 -14.32
C LYS A 20 -14.19 -6.88 -13.48
N SER A 21 -14.02 -6.23 -12.32
CA SER A 21 -15.11 -5.95 -11.38
C SER A 21 -15.79 -4.63 -11.72
N ALA A 22 -17.09 -4.70 -12.07
CA ALA A 22 -17.91 -3.52 -12.29
C ALA A 22 -18.06 -2.66 -11.02
N TRP A 23 -17.92 -3.28 -9.84
CA TRP A 23 -17.92 -2.55 -8.56
C TRP A 23 -16.64 -1.72 -8.40
N VAL A 24 -15.46 -2.27 -8.78
CA VAL A 24 -14.23 -1.47 -8.82
C VAL A 24 -14.39 -0.30 -9.76
N HIS A 25 -14.97 -0.50 -10.95
CA HIS A 25 -15.25 0.61 -11.85
C HIS A 25 -16.11 1.67 -11.17
N ALA A 26 -17.23 1.30 -10.55
CA ALA A 26 -18.09 2.26 -9.84
C ALA A 26 -17.35 3.04 -8.73
N VAL A 27 -16.54 2.37 -7.91
CA VAL A 27 -15.77 3.00 -6.83
C VAL A 27 -14.77 4.01 -7.39
N LEU A 28 -14.10 3.70 -8.49
CA LEU A 28 -13.05 4.57 -8.99
C LEU A 28 -13.60 5.82 -9.72
N GLU A 29 -14.89 5.91 -10.04
CA GLU A 29 -15.46 6.96 -10.91
C GLU A 29 -15.13 8.39 -10.48
N ASP A 30 -15.06 8.65 -9.17
CA ASP A 30 -14.76 9.98 -8.60
C ASP A 30 -13.28 10.17 -8.24
N SER A 31 -12.42 9.21 -8.60
CA SER A 31 -10.98 9.16 -8.30
C SER A 31 -10.65 9.10 -6.80
N GLN A 32 -11.60 8.77 -5.94
CA GLN A 32 -11.41 8.60 -4.51
C GLN A 32 -11.92 7.24 -4.05
N ILE A 33 -11.42 6.77 -2.91
CA ILE A 33 -11.94 5.55 -2.28
C ILE A 33 -12.36 5.93 -0.87
N SER A 34 -13.65 6.05 -0.67
CA SER A 34 -14.24 6.47 0.61
C SER A 34 -14.16 5.36 1.68
N GLU A 35 -14.33 5.76 2.94
CA GLU A 35 -14.52 4.82 4.05
C GLU A 35 -15.72 3.89 3.83
N GLN A 36 -16.77 4.39 3.19
CA GLN A 36 -17.97 3.60 2.93
C GLN A 36 -17.70 2.50 1.91
N GLU A 37 -16.99 2.82 0.82
CA GLU A 37 -16.63 1.84 -0.21
C GLU A 37 -15.61 0.83 0.32
N TYR A 38 -14.71 1.24 1.21
CA TYR A 38 -13.80 0.32 1.86
C TYR A 38 -14.52 -0.63 2.84
N LYS A 39 -15.56 -0.17 3.53
CA LYS A 39 -16.42 -1.05 4.34
C LYS A 39 -17.22 -2.01 3.48
N GLU A 40 -17.74 -1.55 2.35
CA GLU A 40 -18.42 -2.38 1.36
C GLU A 40 -17.49 -3.47 0.82
N LEU A 41 -16.20 -3.18 0.60
CA LEU A 41 -15.21 -4.21 0.24
C LEU A 41 -15.18 -5.35 1.26
N GLY A 42 -15.17 -5.01 2.55
CA GLY A 42 -15.19 -6.00 3.64
C GLY A 42 -16.44 -6.88 3.63
N VAL A 43 -17.60 -6.29 3.32
CA VAL A 43 -18.86 -7.05 3.16
C VAL A 43 -18.76 -8.02 1.97
N ARG A 44 -18.29 -7.54 0.81
CA ARG A 44 -18.14 -8.35 -0.41
C ARG A 44 -17.17 -9.51 -0.22
N LEU A 45 -16.05 -9.29 0.48
CA LEU A 45 -15.11 -10.36 0.85
C LEU A 45 -15.76 -11.36 1.78
N GLY A 46 -16.46 -10.88 2.82
CA GLY A 46 -17.17 -11.75 3.76
C GLY A 46 -18.18 -12.66 3.08
N GLU A 47 -18.96 -12.13 2.12
CA GLU A 47 -19.90 -12.90 1.32
C GLU A 47 -19.18 -13.97 0.47
N CYS A 48 -18.11 -13.60 -0.24
CA CYS A 48 -17.37 -14.53 -1.09
C CYS A 48 -16.73 -15.68 -0.29
N PHE A 49 -16.10 -15.39 0.85
CA PHE A 49 -15.52 -16.41 1.70
C PHE A 49 -16.60 -17.33 2.30
N ALA A 50 -17.74 -16.76 2.71
CA ALA A 50 -18.86 -17.53 3.25
C ALA A 50 -19.44 -18.52 2.24
N GLU A 51 -19.51 -18.16 0.95
CA GLU A 51 -19.93 -19.07 -0.13
C GLU A 51 -19.01 -20.30 -0.25
N SER A 52 -17.74 -20.14 0.10
CA SER A 52 -16.74 -21.22 0.14
C SER A 52 -16.64 -21.91 1.51
N GLY A 53 -17.48 -21.54 2.48
CA GLY A 53 -17.44 -22.10 3.83
C GLY A 53 -16.23 -21.64 4.68
N VAL A 54 -15.60 -20.52 4.30
CA VAL A 54 -14.48 -19.91 5.02
C VAL A 54 -14.99 -18.71 5.81
N GLU A 55 -14.60 -18.61 7.07
CA GLU A 55 -14.96 -17.46 7.92
C GLU A 55 -14.04 -16.27 7.60
N PHE A 56 -14.61 -15.14 7.22
CA PHE A 56 -13.90 -13.87 7.12
C PHE A 56 -13.97 -13.12 8.44
N THR A 57 -12.83 -12.72 9.01
CA THR A 57 -12.78 -12.08 10.33
C THR A 57 -12.57 -10.57 10.25
N GLY A 58 -12.19 -10.03 9.10
CA GLY A 58 -12.06 -8.59 8.89
C GLY A 58 -10.92 -8.20 7.96
N LEU A 59 -10.96 -6.94 7.49
CA LEU A 59 -9.84 -6.28 6.82
C LEU A 59 -8.74 -5.97 7.85
N SER A 60 -7.48 -5.99 7.42
CA SER A 60 -6.36 -5.64 8.29
C SER A 60 -6.39 -4.18 8.73
N ASP A 61 -5.97 -3.92 9.98
CA ASP A 61 -5.90 -2.58 10.56
C ASP A 61 -4.83 -1.68 9.92
N ASP A 62 -3.79 -2.28 9.33
CA ASP A 62 -2.74 -1.58 8.57
C ASP A 62 -3.21 -1.14 7.17
N GLY A 63 -4.45 -1.46 6.81
CA GLY A 63 -5.05 -1.12 5.54
C GLY A 63 -4.68 -2.06 4.39
N VAL A 64 -3.89 -3.13 4.61
CA VAL A 64 -3.49 -4.08 3.58
C VAL A 64 -3.70 -5.54 4.03
N GLY A 65 -4.38 -6.32 3.21
CA GLY A 65 -4.76 -7.70 3.50
C GLY A 65 -6.03 -7.83 4.35
N TYR A 66 -6.28 -9.05 4.79
CA TYR A 66 -7.42 -9.42 5.61
C TYR A 66 -7.07 -10.65 6.44
N SER A 67 -7.94 -10.98 7.39
CA SER A 67 -7.82 -12.18 8.21
C SER A 67 -8.99 -13.13 7.97
N LEU A 68 -8.67 -14.42 8.02
CA LEU A 68 -9.62 -15.52 7.90
C LEU A 68 -9.61 -16.34 9.19
N GLY A 69 -10.76 -16.90 9.53
CA GLY A 69 -10.92 -17.82 10.64
C GLY A 69 -10.30 -19.20 10.33
N PRO A 70 -10.26 -20.09 11.33
CA PRO A 70 -9.78 -21.45 11.13
C PRO A 70 -10.57 -22.16 10.02
N SER A 71 -9.86 -22.76 9.06
CA SER A 71 -10.46 -23.54 7.98
C SER A 71 -9.98 -24.99 8.05
N SER A 72 -10.85 -25.92 7.64
CA SER A 72 -10.50 -27.33 7.42
C SER A 72 -9.86 -27.59 6.05
N MET A 73 -9.84 -26.57 5.17
CA MET A 73 -9.17 -26.63 3.88
C MET A 73 -7.65 -26.77 4.07
N ASN A 74 -7.01 -27.44 3.11
CA ASN A 74 -5.55 -27.36 2.99
C ASN A 74 -5.14 -25.98 2.45
N SER A 75 -3.84 -25.68 2.52
CA SER A 75 -3.28 -24.39 2.08
C SER A 75 -3.65 -24.05 0.63
N ASP A 76 -3.55 -25.01 -0.28
CA ASP A 76 -3.66 -24.78 -1.72
C ASP A 76 -5.12 -24.57 -2.15
N ASP A 77 -6.07 -25.19 -1.44
CA ASP A 77 -7.50 -24.93 -1.62
C ASP A 77 -7.87 -23.56 -1.05
N LEU A 78 -7.36 -23.20 0.13
CA LEU A 78 -7.61 -21.91 0.75
C LEU A 78 -7.04 -20.76 -0.08
N GLU A 79 -5.83 -20.90 -0.61
CA GLU A 79 -5.19 -19.92 -1.49
C GLU A 79 -6.00 -19.72 -2.78
N ARG A 80 -6.53 -20.79 -3.39
CA ARG A 80 -7.40 -20.67 -4.57
C ARG A 80 -8.72 -19.96 -4.28
N VAL A 81 -9.31 -20.20 -3.11
CA VAL A 81 -10.51 -19.47 -2.67
C VAL A 81 -10.17 -17.99 -2.46
N ALA A 82 -9.06 -17.69 -1.78
CA ALA A 82 -8.58 -16.34 -1.56
C ALA A 82 -8.35 -15.59 -2.88
N ASP A 83 -7.59 -16.16 -3.82
CA ASP A 83 -7.33 -15.56 -5.13
C ASP A 83 -8.62 -15.27 -5.90
N SER A 84 -9.58 -16.21 -5.87
CA SER A 84 -10.88 -16.05 -6.51
C SER A 84 -11.70 -14.93 -5.86
N CYS A 85 -11.69 -14.84 -4.53
CA CYS A 85 -12.36 -13.76 -3.81
C CYS A 85 -11.68 -12.41 -4.05
N ASP A 86 -10.36 -12.36 -4.10
CA ASP A 86 -9.61 -11.12 -4.33
C ASP A 86 -9.87 -10.56 -5.72
N GLU A 87 -9.89 -11.42 -6.75
CA GLU A 87 -10.22 -11.03 -8.13
C GLU A 87 -11.69 -10.58 -8.27
N SER A 88 -12.64 -11.36 -7.74
CA SER A 88 -14.07 -11.11 -7.94
C SER A 88 -14.60 -9.91 -7.14
N THR A 89 -14.12 -9.72 -5.92
CA THR A 89 -14.52 -8.57 -5.09
C THR A 89 -13.82 -7.30 -5.51
N GLY A 90 -12.64 -7.41 -6.14
CA GLY A 90 -11.79 -6.27 -6.49
C GLY A 90 -10.90 -5.80 -5.35
N GLN A 91 -10.74 -6.61 -4.30
CA GLN A 91 -9.88 -6.34 -3.14
C GLN A 91 -8.49 -5.89 -3.55
N ARG A 92 -7.88 -6.59 -4.51
CA ARG A 92 -6.50 -6.31 -4.96
C ARG A 92 -6.31 -4.88 -5.45
N TRP A 93 -7.35 -4.32 -6.06
CA TRP A 93 -7.32 -2.96 -6.61
C TRP A 93 -7.63 -1.92 -5.54
N ILE A 94 -8.75 -2.09 -4.83
CA ILE A 94 -9.25 -1.07 -3.92
C ILE A 94 -8.38 -0.94 -2.68
N GLN A 95 -7.91 -2.05 -2.12
CA GLN A 95 -7.20 -2.01 -0.85
C GLN A 95 -5.83 -1.34 -0.97
N VAL A 96 -5.02 -1.75 -1.95
CA VAL A 96 -3.68 -1.18 -2.17
C VAL A 96 -3.79 0.30 -2.51
N LEU A 97 -4.67 0.67 -3.45
CA LEU A 97 -4.88 2.07 -3.82
C LEU A 97 -5.28 2.93 -2.63
N ARG A 98 -6.24 2.49 -1.81
CA ARG A 98 -6.68 3.26 -0.64
C ARG A 98 -5.56 3.41 0.39
N ALA A 99 -4.85 2.32 0.68
CA ALA A 99 -3.73 2.37 1.63
C ALA A 99 -2.64 3.34 1.16
N SER A 100 -2.30 3.34 -0.14
CA SER A 100 -1.37 4.29 -0.74
C SER A 100 -1.90 5.73 -0.65
N MET A 101 -3.14 5.99 -1.07
CA MET A 101 -3.75 7.33 -0.99
C MET A 101 -3.79 7.91 0.43
N MET A 102 -3.98 7.07 1.45
CA MET A 102 -4.01 7.50 2.85
C MET A 102 -2.61 7.77 3.41
N SER A 103 -1.63 6.96 3.04
CA SER A 103 -0.25 7.05 3.57
C SER A 103 0.66 8.01 2.79
N ASN A 104 0.39 8.19 1.50
CA ASN A 104 1.13 9.06 0.59
C ASN A 104 0.17 9.85 -0.33
N PRO A 105 -0.65 10.79 0.19
CA PRO A 105 -1.71 11.42 -0.61
C PRO A 105 -1.21 12.20 -1.84
N GLN A 106 0.07 12.57 -1.86
CA GLN A 106 0.73 13.29 -2.96
C GLN A 106 1.36 12.34 -3.99
N ASN A 107 1.28 11.02 -3.77
CA ASN A 107 1.97 10.00 -4.55
C ASN A 107 3.46 10.34 -4.79
N THR A 108 4.10 10.91 -3.76
CA THR A 108 5.51 11.30 -3.85
C THR A 108 6.36 10.05 -4.02
N PRO A 109 7.28 9.99 -5.00
CA PRO A 109 8.16 8.85 -5.19
C PRO A 109 8.92 8.49 -3.90
N ILE A 110 9.01 7.19 -3.59
CA ILE A 110 9.58 6.72 -2.31
C ILE A 110 11.03 7.17 -2.13
N GLU A 111 11.78 7.26 -3.23
CA GLU A 111 13.15 7.75 -3.25
C GLU A 111 13.27 9.22 -2.84
N GLU A 112 12.30 10.06 -3.21
CA GLU A 112 12.25 11.46 -2.80
C GLU A 112 11.92 11.52 -1.30
N VAL A 113 10.86 10.83 -0.89
CA VAL A 113 10.41 10.74 0.50
C VAL A 113 11.53 10.28 1.45
N MET A 114 12.26 9.24 1.04
CA MET A 114 13.36 8.70 1.84
C MET A 114 14.57 9.62 1.84
N THR A 115 14.93 10.20 0.69
CA THR A 115 16.02 11.18 0.60
C THR A 115 15.77 12.37 1.51
N GLU A 116 14.56 12.94 1.47
CA GLU A 116 14.17 14.06 2.32
C GLU A 116 14.23 13.69 3.81
N CYS A 117 13.75 12.50 4.20
CA CYS A 117 13.80 12.05 5.58
C CYS A 117 15.24 11.87 6.08
N LEU A 118 16.12 11.27 5.26
CA LEU A 118 17.52 11.07 5.59
C LEU A 118 18.28 12.40 5.73
N ILE A 119 18.04 13.36 4.84
CA ILE A 119 18.64 14.70 4.92
C ILE A 119 18.13 15.46 6.15
N ARG A 120 16.81 15.48 6.37
CA ARG A 120 16.16 16.15 7.51
C ARG A 120 16.70 15.70 8.86
N ASN A 121 17.07 14.43 8.97
CA ASN A 121 17.61 13.84 10.19
C ASN A 121 19.16 13.83 10.25
N GLY A 122 19.82 14.46 9.28
CA GLY A 122 21.28 14.51 9.19
C GLY A 122 21.92 13.13 9.12
N ALA A 123 21.24 12.17 8.47
CA ALA A 123 21.78 10.84 8.25
C ALA A 123 22.76 10.82 7.08
N VAL A 124 22.48 11.62 6.05
CA VAL A 124 23.28 11.79 4.83
C VAL A 124 23.58 13.26 4.60
N ALA A 125 24.47 13.57 3.65
CA ALA A 125 24.81 14.94 3.30
C ALA A 125 23.60 15.70 2.69
N PRO A 126 23.50 17.03 2.86
CA PRO A 126 22.37 17.81 2.32
C PRO A 126 22.24 17.83 0.79
N ASP A 127 23.28 17.43 0.07
CA ASP A 127 23.32 17.29 -1.39
C ASP A 127 23.02 15.86 -1.87
N TYR A 128 22.63 14.95 -0.97
CA TYR A 128 22.20 13.61 -1.31
C TYR A 128 20.93 13.67 -2.18
N THR A 129 20.82 12.81 -3.20
CA THR A 129 19.71 12.87 -4.17
C THR A 129 18.92 11.57 -4.23
N ALA A 130 17.70 11.64 -4.78
CA ALA A 130 16.84 10.49 -5.02
C ALA A 130 17.50 9.43 -5.93
N GLU A 131 18.26 9.85 -6.94
CA GLU A 131 19.02 8.93 -7.80
C GLU A 131 20.15 8.23 -7.05
N GLN A 132 20.78 8.94 -6.10
CA GLN A 132 21.77 8.33 -5.21
C GLN A 132 21.10 7.31 -4.28
N TYR A 133 19.92 7.64 -3.74
CA TYR A 133 19.10 6.69 -2.98
C TYR A 133 18.80 5.43 -3.78
N LEU A 134 18.30 5.54 -5.01
CA LEU A 134 17.99 4.39 -5.86
C LEU A 134 19.22 3.53 -6.18
N ARG A 135 20.41 4.14 -6.29
CA ARG A 135 21.66 3.41 -6.50
C ARG A 135 22.11 2.67 -5.23
N ASP A 136 21.91 3.28 -4.06
CA ASP A 136 22.50 2.83 -2.80
C ASP A 136 21.61 1.82 -2.06
N VAL A 137 20.28 1.93 -2.17
CA VAL A 137 19.31 1.05 -1.50
C VAL A 137 19.46 -0.44 -1.82
N PRO A 138 19.70 -0.89 -3.08
CA PRO A 138 19.81 -2.32 -3.37
C PRO A 138 21.06 -2.97 -2.78
N LYS A 139 22.06 -2.15 -2.44
CA LYS A 139 23.33 -2.58 -1.84
C LYS A 139 23.40 -2.25 -0.35
N GLN A 140 22.40 -1.54 0.18
CA GLN A 140 22.42 -0.92 1.50
C GLN A 140 23.71 -0.11 1.77
N ALA A 141 24.25 0.52 0.72
CA ALA A 141 25.56 1.19 0.74
C ALA A 141 25.40 2.71 0.86
N PHE A 142 24.58 3.16 1.81
CA PHE A 142 24.26 4.58 1.98
C PHE A 142 25.48 5.37 2.50
N PRO A 143 25.70 6.60 2.02
CA PRO A 143 26.78 7.46 2.48
C PRO A 143 26.41 8.13 3.81
N PHE A 144 26.19 7.33 4.85
CA PHE A 144 25.85 7.85 6.16
C PHE A 144 26.98 8.71 6.72
N LEU A 145 26.62 9.84 7.33
CA LEU A 145 27.60 10.77 7.92
C LEU A 145 28.37 10.13 9.09
N ASP A 146 27.75 9.19 9.80
CA ASP A 146 28.40 8.30 10.78
C ASP A 146 27.60 6.99 10.94
N SER A 147 28.20 5.96 11.55
CA SER A 147 27.59 4.62 11.67
C SER A 147 26.33 4.57 12.54
N SER A 148 26.14 5.52 13.46
CA SER A 148 24.92 5.58 14.28
C SER A 148 23.71 6.04 13.45
N LYS A 149 23.93 6.64 12.28
CA LYS A 149 22.85 7.14 11.41
C LYS A 149 22.13 6.05 10.62
N GLU A 150 22.64 4.82 10.59
CA GLU A 150 21.94 3.70 9.97
C GLU A 150 20.55 3.47 10.59
N GLN A 151 20.41 3.67 11.90
CA GLN A 151 19.12 3.54 12.58
C GLN A 151 18.08 4.55 12.06
N VAL A 152 18.51 5.70 11.51
CA VAL A 152 17.63 6.71 10.92
C VAL A 152 17.01 6.18 9.64
N PHE A 153 17.73 5.40 8.84
CA PHE A 153 17.16 4.77 7.64
C PHE A 153 15.98 3.86 8.00
N TRP A 154 16.14 3.03 9.04
CA TRP A 154 15.06 2.15 9.50
C TRP A 154 13.88 2.95 10.05
N ALA A 155 14.14 4.01 10.82
CA ALA A 155 13.09 4.89 11.33
C ALA A 155 12.32 5.60 10.20
N CYS A 156 13.02 6.12 9.18
CA CYS A 156 12.42 6.72 7.99
C CYS A 156 11.62 5.70 7.16
N SER A 157 12.09 4.45 7.09
CA SER A 157 11.39 3.38 6.36
C SER A 157 10.08 2.97 7.04
N THR A 158 10.03 3.02 8.38
CA THR A 158 8.80 2.77 9.14
C THR A 158 7.87 3.98 9.14
N SER A 159 8.44 5.19 9.24
CA SER A 159 7.69 6.44 9.26
C SER A 159 8.43 7.50 8.46
N PRO A 160 8.01 7.80 7.22
CA PRO A 160 8.68 8.80 6.42
C PRO A 160 8.61 10.24 6.99
N SER A 161 7.66 10.48 7.89
CA SER A 161 7.56 11.73 8.66
C SER A 161 8.46 11.75 9.90
N TYR A 162 9.24 10.69 10.15
CA TYR A 162 10.15 10.59 11.29
C TYR A 162 11.07 11.80 11.41
N THR A 163 11.12 12.34 12.62
CA THR A 163 12.05 13.40 13.00
C THR A 163 12.69 12.97 14.32
N ALA A 164 14.01 12.80 14.33
CA ALA A 164 14.77 12.49 15.52
C ALA A 164 14.60 13.63 16.52
N ALA A 165 14.26 13.30 17.76
CA ALA A 165 14.30 14.29 18.84
C ALA A 165 15.74 14.79 18.95
N ASN A 166 15.93 16.12 18.92
CA ASN A 166 17.24 16.76 19.05
C ASN A 166 18.01 16.13 20.23
N GLN A 167 19.12 15.47 19.92
CA GLN A 167 20.13 15.06 20.91
C GLN A 167 21.16 16.17 21.04
#